data_AF-A0A9W7H0V0-F1
#
_entry.id   AF-A0A9W7H0V0-F1
#
_cell.length_a   1.000
_cell.length_b   1.000
_cell.length_c   1.000
_cell.angle_alpha   90.00
_cell.angle_beta   90.00
_cell.angle_gamma   90.00
#
_symmetry.space_group_name_H-M   'P 1'
#
loop_
_entity.id
_entity.type
_entity.pdbx_description
1 polymer ?
#
loop_
_entity_poly.entity_id
_entity_poly.type
_entity_poly.pdbx_seq_one_letter_code
_entity_poly.pdbx_strand_id
1 'polypeptide(L)'
;MSVCCGVECVLLLGCSRWAWKRCTHVGSDDSETWPSATHDEFEPVPRLCRLILAVYETDLRNPQCPPDGGYGLNPDWVLKHADYEQTLGRSPPYLIYADHDRKEIVMAIRGLNLVKDSDYKLLLDNRLGMQMFDGGYVHHGLLKSAVWLLNEESETLKRVWEETGREYQLILAGHSLGSGVASLMTVLLVNHRDRLGGIPRNKIRCYALAPARCMSLNLAVKYADVIHSIVLQDDFLPRTGTPLEDIFKSIFCLPCLIFLVCLRDTFIPEGRKLKDPRRLYAPGRMYHIVERKFCRCGRFPPEVRTAIPVDGRFEHIVLSCNATSDHGIIWIQKESEKALEIMRENKSETITVPPKIQKLERLQTIEKEHKAALQKAASLDIPRAGEPIEIEIEETETEAAEADNADRAKAKPELSSRGTNWDELVEKLFQRSESGKLILNKESNTPQIQ
;
A
#
# COMPACT_ATOMS: atom_id res chain seq x y z
N MET A 1 -45.65 15.39 -30.78
CA MET A 1 -44.39 15.93 -31.32
C MET A 1 -43.67 16.89 -30.36
N SER A 2 -44.35 17.69 -29.53
CA SER A 2 -43.67 18.61 -28.58
C SER A 2 -42.99 17.90 -27.37
N VAL A 3 -43.55 16.79 -26.86
CA VAL A 3 -42.97 16.06 -25.71
C VAL A 3 -41.68 15.31 -26.07
N CYS A 4 -41.56 14.76 -27.28
CA CYS A 4 -40.31 14.11 -27.74
C CYS A 4 -39.14 15.10 -27.85
N CYS A 5 -39.37 16.31 -28.40
CA CYS A 5 -38.33 17.35 -28.42
C CYS A 5 -37.88 17.77 -27.02
N GLY A 6 -38.80 17.86 -26.05
CA GLY A 6 -38.45 18.19 -24.67
C GLY A 6 -37.56 17.14 -24.00
N VAL A 7 -37.86 15.84 -24.22
CA VAL A 7 -37.06 14.73 -23.69
C VAL A 7 -35.68 14.68 -24.34
N GLU A 8 -35.58 14.92 -25.64
CA GLU A 8 -34.31 15.00 -26.36
C GLU A 8 -33.45 16.17 -25.89
N CYS A 9 -34.01 17.36 -25.68
CA CYS A 9 -33.29 18.50 -25.14
C CYS A 9 -32.80 18.27 -23.71
N VAL A 10 -33.61 17.63 -22.85
CA VAL A 10 -33.21 17.27 -21.48
C VAL A 10 -32.09 16.24 -21.47
N LEU A 11 -32.14 15.24 -22.38
CA LEU A 11 -31.07 14.26 -22.55
C LEU A 11 -29.80 14.93 -23.07
N LEU A 12 -29.88 15.81 -24.06
CA LEU A 12 -28.73 16.54 -24.59
C LEU A 12 -28.10 17.45 -23.53
N LEU A 13 -28.90 18.23 -22.81
CA LEU A 13 -28.41 19.07 -21.71
C LEU A 13 -27.80 18.24 -20.57
N GLY A 14 -28.41 17.10 -20.25
CA GLY A 14 -27.89 16.13 -19.28
C GLY A 14 -26.53 15.56 -19.71
N CYS A 15 -26.42 15.11 -20.96
CA CYS A 15 -25.18 14.59 -21.56
C CYS A 15 -24.10 15.67 -21.65
N SER A 16 -24.44 16.89 -22.06
CA SER A 16 -23.50 18.01 -22.14
C SER A 16 -23.02 18.44 -20.75
N ARG A 17 -23.92 18.52 -19.75
CA ARG A 17 -23.53 18.82 -18.36
C ARG A 17 -22.67 17.71 -17.76
N TRP A 18 -22.99 16.45 -18.06
CA TRP A 18 -22.19 15.31 -17.64
C TRP A 18 -20.80 15.34 -18.28
N ALA A 19 -20.73 15.52 -19.60
CA ALA A 19 -19.48 15.60 -20.35
C ALA A 19 -18.63 16.79 -19.87
N TRP A 20 -19.23 17.95 -19.66
CA TRP A 20 -18.58 19.11 -19.07
C TRP A 20 -17.99 18.75 -17.70
N LYS A 21 -18.82 18.27 -16.75
CA LYS A 21 -18.36 17.92 -15.41
C LYS A 21 -17.19 16.92 -15.43
N ARG A 22 -17.19 15.96 -16.38
CA ARG A 22 -16.11 14.98 -16.51
C ARG A 22 -14.84 15.54 -17.15
N CYS A 23 -14.97 16.35 -18.19
CA CYS A 23 -13.83 17.00 -18.83
C CYS A 23 -13.21 18.10 -17.96
N THR A 24 -13.97 18.65 -17.00
CA THR A 24 -13.47 19.63 -16.05
C THR A 24 -13.01 19.04 -14.72
N HIS A 25 -13.24 17.75 -14.48
CA HIS A 25 -12.82 17.07 -13.24
C HIS A 25 -11.30 16.89 -13.25
N VAL A 26 -10.64 17.29 -12.17
CA VAL A 26 -9.19 17.15 -11.99
C VAL A 26 -8.94 16.37 -10.71
N GLY A 27 -7.79 15.71 -10.57
CA GLY A 27 -7.49 14.89 -9.41
C GLY A 27 -7.62 15.62 -8.07
N SER A 28 -7.42 16.95 -8.06
CA SER A 28 -7.62 17.82 -6.90
C SER A 28 -9.01 17.70 -6.26
N ASP A 29 -10.03 17.46 -7.07
CA ASP A 29 -11.44 17.46 -6.67
C ASP A 29 -11.75 16.23 -5.78
N ASP A 30 -11.05 15.11 -6.00
CA ASP A 30 -11.24 13.88 -5.22
C ASP A 30 -10.76 13.97 -3.77
N SER A 31 -9.94 14.97 -3.48
CA SER A 31 -9.34 15.20 -2.16
C SER A 31 -9.70 16.57 -1.59
N GLU A 32 -10.66 17.29 -2.18
CA GLU A 32 -11.01 18.65 -1.77
C GLU A 32 -11.43 18.73 -0.30
N THR A 33 -12.11 17.70 0.19
CA THR A 33 -12.60 17.62 1.56
C THR A 33 -11.59 17.03 2.54
N TRP A 34 -10.41 16.62 2.08
CA TRP A 34 -9.42 15.95 2.92
C TRP A 34 -8.57 16.97 3.68
N PRO A 35 -8.28 16.73 4.97
CA PRO A 35 -7.38 17.59 5.73
C PRO A 35 -5.95 17.53 5.19
N SER A 36 -5.18 18.59 5.44
CA SER A 36 -3.75 18.64 5.11
C SER A 36 -2.96 17.65 5.95
N ALA A 37 -1.99 16.98 5.33
CA ALA A 37 -1.04 16.12 6.03
C ALA A 37 -0.03 16.96 6.81
N THR A 38 0.47 16.41 7.93
CA THR A 38 1.54 17.05 8.70
C THR A 38 2.92 16.70 8.13
N HIS A 39 3.90 17.58 8.36
CA HIS A 39 5.30 17.35 7.97
C HIS A 39 5.81 15.98 8.46
N ASP A 40 5.54 15.61 9.70
CA ASP A 40 6.13 14.42 10.33
C ASP A 40 5.54 13.11 9.78
N GLU A 41 4.30 13.14 9.27
CA GLU A 41 3.68 12.00 8.58
C GLU A 41 4.26 11.80 7.18
N PHE A 42 4.59 12.90 6.50
CA PHE A 42 4.98 12.90 5.10
C PHE A 42 6.50 12.87 4.89
N GLU A 43 7.30 13.18 5.92
CA GLU A 43 8.77 13.22 5.89
C GLU A 43 9.43 11.98 5.27
N PRO A 44 8.96 10.74 5.51
CA PRO A 44 9.59 9.57 4.93
C PRO A 44 9.47 9.47 3.40
N VAL A 45 8.44 10.10 2.81
CA VAL A 45 8.04 9.84 1.42
C VAL A 45 9.14 10.16 0.39
N PRO A 46 9.74 11.36 0.36
CA PRO A 46 10.77 11.67 -0.66
C PRO A 46 11.99 10.75 -0.57
N ARG A 47 12.41 10.40 0.65
CA ARG A 47 13.51 9.45 0.90
C ARG A 47 13.19 8.05 0.39
N LEU A 48 11.99 7.55 0.67
CA LEU A 48 11.56 6.24 0.18
C LEU A 48 11.44 6.22 -1.35
N CYS A 49 11.05 7.34 -1.98
CA CYS A 49 11.11 7.48 -3.44
C CYS A 49 12.55 7.34 -3.96
N ARG A 50 13.53 7.98 -3.30
CA ARG A 50 14.95 7.83 -3.66
C ARG A 50 15.44 6.38 -3.51
N LEU A 51 15.09 5.70 -2.41
CA LEU A 51 15.46 4.29 -2.22
C LEU A 51 14.86 3.38 -3.29
N ILE A 52 13.61 3.59 -3.70
CA ILE A 52 13.01 2.81 -4.80
C ILE A 52 13.64 3.16 -6.14
N LEU A 53 13.96 4.44 -6.39
CA LEU A 53 14.72 4.85 -7.58
C LEU A 53 16.11 4.20 -7.62
N ALA A 54 16.75 3.99 -6.47
CA ALA A 54 18.06 3.34 -6.38
C ALA A 54 18.00 1.88 -6.85
N VAL A 55 16.84 1.20 -6.73
CA VAL A 55 16.64 -0.16 -7.26
C VAL A 55 16.83 -0.21 -8.79
N TYR A 56 16.68 0.92 -9.50
CA TYR A 56 16.88 1.00 -10.94
C TYR A 56 18.35 1.08 -11.35
N GLU A 57 19.26 1.38 -10.44
CA GLU A 57 20.69 1.46 -10.70
C GLU A 57 21.33 0.07 -10.75
N THR A 58 22.32 -0.08 -11.63
CA THR A 58 23.13 -1.30 -11.71
C THR A 58 24.27 -1.29 -10.69
N ASP A 59 24.78 -0.11 -10.36
CA ASP A 59 25.84 0.10 -9.38
C ASP A 59 25.52 1.32 -8.51
N LEU A 60 25.24 1.08 -7.23
CA LEU A 60 24.89 2.12 -6.26
C LEU A 60 26.09 3.00 -5.87
N ARG A 61 27.33 2.54 -6.10
CA ARG A 61 28.53 3.34 -5.85
C ARG A 61 28.85 4.27 -7.02
N ASN A 62 28.38 3.93 -8.22
CA ASN A 62 28.55 4.74 -9.42
C ASN A 62 27.21 4.90 -10.18
N PRO A 63 26.24 5.63 -9.58
CA PRO A 63 24.90 5.76 -10.15
C PRO A 63 24.93 6.50 -11.50
N GLN A 64 24.13 6.03 -12.44
CA GLN A 64 24.04 6.61 -13.79
C GLN A 64 23.00 7.73 -13.88
N CYS A 65 21.91 7.62 -13.14
CA CYS A 65 20.75 8.49 -13.23
C CYS A 65 20.27 8.97 -11.84
N PRO A 66 21.16 9.59 -11.03
CA PRO A 66 20.76 10.06 -9.71
C PRO A 66 19.70 11.17 -9.81
N PRO A 67 18.70 11.20 -8.91
CA PRO A 67 17.79 12.33 -8.80
C PRO A 67 18.51 13.58 -8.29
N ASP A 68 17.85 14.73 -8.34
CA ASP A 68 18.38 15.99 -7.81
C ASP A 68 18.69 15.82 -6.29
N GLY A 69 19.94 16.12 -5.89
CA GLY A 69 20.44 15.87 -4.54
C GLY A 69 20.95 14.45 -4.27
N GLY A 70 20.95 13.58 -5.28
CA GLY A 70 21.41 12.19 -5.18
C GLY A 70 20.43 11.27 -4.45
N TYR A 71 20.83 10.01 -4.27
CA TYR A 71 20.02 9.00 -3.60
C TYR A 71 19.95 9.17 -2.08
N GLY A 72 20.92 9.86 -1.48
CA GLY A 72 20.97 10.07 -0.03
C GLY A 72 21.07 8.79 0.80
N LEU A 73 21.49 7.67 0.18
CA LEU A 73 21.74 6.39 0.84
C LEU A 73 23.23 6.12 0.92
N ASN A 74 23.66 5.45 1.99
CA ASN A 74 25.02 4.93 2.12
C ASN A 74 25.10 3.52 1.48
N PRO A 75 25.85 3.32 0.37
CA PRO A 75 25.92 2.01 -0.29
C PRO A 75 26.42 0.87 0.60
N ASP A 76 27.20 1.16 1.65
CA ASP A 76 27.73 0.15 2.56
C ASP A 76 26.67 -0.41 3.52
N TRP A 77 25.51 0.23 3.63
CA TRP A 77 24.37 -0.25 4.43
C TRP A 77 23.35 -1.05 3.61
N VAL A 78 23.64 -1.29 2.34
CA VAL A 78 22.83 -2.15 1.47
C VAL A 78 23.09 -3.61 1.85
N LEU A 79 22.05 -4.29 2.30
CA LEU A 79 22.11 -5.69 2.69
C LEU A 79 21.90 -6.62 1.51
N LYS A 80 21.04 -6.23 0.57
CA LYS A 80 20.76 -6.99 -0.65
C LYS A 80 20.22 -6.07 -1.74
N HIS A 81 20.69 -6.27 -2.97
CA HIS A 81 20.08 -5.72 -4.18
C HIS A 81 19.80 -6.91 -5.11
N ALA A 82 18.52 -7.09 -5.45
CA ALA A 82 18.03 -8.25 -6.18
C ALA A 82 17.46 -7.81 -7.54
N ASP A 83 18.04 -8.31 -8.63
CA ASP A 83 17.63 -8.04 -10.01
C ASP A 83 16.65 -9.11 -10.57
N TYR A 84 16.38 -9.06 -11.88
CA TYR A 84 15.47 -10.02 -12.51
C TYR A 84 16.05 -11.44 -12.59
N GLU A 85 17.36 -11.54 -12.74
CA GLU A 85 18.10 -12.80 -12.79
C GLU A 85 18.01 -13.51 -11.43
N GLN A 86 18.17 -12.77 -10.33
CA GLN A 86 18.07 -13.29 -8.98
C GLN A 86 16.63 -13.59 -8.55
N THR A 87 15.66 -12.79 -9.02
CA THR A 87 14.24 -13.01 -8.69
C THR A 87 13.55 -14.06 -9.56
N LEU A 88 14.21 -14.53 -10.63
CA LEU A 88 13.66 -15.48 -11.61
C LEU A 88 12.30 -15.03 -12.17
N GLY A 89 12.04 -13.71 -12.21
CA GLY A 89 10.76 -13.13 -12.63
C GLY A 89 9.56 -13.41 -11.71
N ARG A 90 9.77 -13.89 -10.47
CA ARG A 90 8.69 -14.12 -9.50
C ARG A 90 8.30 -12.88 -8.69
N SER A 91 9.18 -11.90 -8.66
CA SER A 91 8.99 -10.60 -8.02
C SER A 91 9.68 -9.52 -8.85
N PRO A 92 9.19 -8.26 -8.82
CA PRO A 92 9.99 -7.13 -9.28
C PRO A 92 11.31 -7.04 -8.50
N PRO A 93 12.36 -6.45 -9.10
CA PRO A 93 13.60 -6.14 -8.42
C PRO A 93 13.38 -5.38 -7.12
N TYR A 94 14.26 -5.59 -6.14
CA TYR A 94 14.13 -4.95 -4.84
C TYR A 94 15.49 -4.71 -4.18
N LEU A 95 15.48 -3.86 -3.16
CA LEU A 95 16.63 -3.51 -2.32
C LEU A 95 16.25 -3.69 -0.85
N ILE A 96 17.12 -4.34 -0.06
CA ILE A 96 17.04 -4.37 1.40
C ILE A 96 18.15 -3.47 1.94
N TYR A 97 17.75 -2.47 2.73
CA TYR A 97 18.62 -1.40 3.21
C TYR A 97 18.47 -1.22 4.72
N ALA A 98 19.58 -1.15 5.46
CA ALA A 98 19.58 -0.85 6.89
C ALA A 98 19.93 0.63 7.11
N ASP A 99 18.93 1.47 7.28
CA ASP A 99 19.12 2.88 7.60
C ASP A 99 19.45 3.04 9.10
N HIS A 100 20.75 3.06 9.42
CA HIS A 100 21.22 3.12 10.80
C HIS A 100 20.93 4.47 11.46
N ASP A 101 20.89 5.56 10.69
CA ASP A 101 20.61 6.90 11.20
C ASP A 101 19.17 7.02 11.68
N ARG A 102 18.23 6.40 10.95
CA ARG A 102 16.80 6.45 11.28
C ARG A 102 16.31 5.24 12.05
N LYS A 103 17.19 4.26 12.26
CA LYS A 103 16.85 2.95 12.84
C LYS A 103 15.72 2.31 12.05
N GLU A 104 15.93 2.07 10.76
CA GLU A 104 14.93 1.45 9.88
C GLU A 104 15.56 0.34 9.03
N ILE A 105 14.81 -0.74 8.80
CA ILE A 105 15.08 -1.75 7.81
C ILE A 105 14.08 -1.51 6.68
N VAL A 106 14.56 -1.10 5.51
CA VAL A 106 13.73 -0.74 4.37
C VAL A 106 13.83 -1.83 3.30
N MET A 107 12.70 -2.39 2.89
CA MET A 107 12.59 -3.19 1.67
C MET A 107 11.90 -2.36 0.59
N ALA A 108 12.67 -1.90 -0.39
CA ALA A 108 12.20 -1.08 -1.49
C ALA A 108 11.99 -1.94 -2.75
N ILE A 109 10.76 -2.00 -3.26
CA ILE A 109 10.36 -2.84 -4.39
C ILE A 109 10.05 -1.97 -5.61
N ARG A 110 10.68 -2.30 -6.73
CA ARG A 110 10.57 -1.58 -7.99
C ARG A 110 9.17 -1.67 -8.61
N GLY A 111 8.79 -0.67 -9.41
CA GLY A 111 7.65 -0.74 -10.32
C GLY A 111 7.91 -1.62 -11.54
N LEU A 112 6.89 -1.79 -12.39
CA LEU A 112 7.01 -2.66 -13.56
C LEU A 112 8.08 -2.17 -14.54
N ASN A 113 8.75 -3.12 -15.18
CA ASN A 113 9.56 -2.87 -16.36
C ASN A 113 8.80 -3.30 -17.61
N LEU A 114 8.51 -2.34 -18.50
CA LEU A 114 7.74 -2.57 -19.73
C LEU A 114 8.38 -3.58 -20.70
N VAL A 115 9.68 -3.89 -20.53
CA VAL A 115 10.41 -4.87 -21.34
C VAL A 115 10.34 -6.29 -20.75
N LYS A 116 9.96 -6.44 -19.48
CA LYS A 116 10.01 -7.73 -18.77
C LYS A 116 8.62 -8.37 -18.72
N ASP A 117 8.43 -9.43 -19.50
CA ASP A 117 7.18 -10.22 -19.56
C ASP A 117 6.72 -10.75 -18.20
N SER A 118 7.65 -11.02 -17.29
CA SER A 118 7.34 -11.49 -15.92
C SER A 118 6.46 -10.51 -15.15
N ASP A 119 6.71 -9.21 -15.30
CA ASP A 119 5.97 -8.17 -14.57
C ASP A 119 4.54 -8.05 -15.08
N TYR A 120 4.35 -8.19 -16.40
CA TYR A 120 3.01 -8.30 -16.96
C TYR A 120 2.31 -9.56 -16.48
N LYS A 121 2.96 -10.73 -16.51
CA LYS A 121 2.36 -11.97 -16.01
C LYS A 121 1.91 -11.82 -14.56
N LEU A 122 2.71 -11.21 -13.71
CA LEU A 122 2.38 -10.94 -12.32
C LEU A 122 1.14 -10.05 -12.17
N LEU A 123 1.10 -8.96 -12.93
CA LEU A 123 0.00 -8.00 -12.88
C LEU A 123 -1.31 -8.55 -13.46
N LEU A 124 -1.22 -9.46 -14.42
CA LEU A 124 -2.36 -10.01 -15.13
C LEU A 124 -2.86 -11.33 -14.56
N ASP A 125 -2.10 -11.94 -13.63
CA ASP A 125 -2.52 -13.12 -12.87
C ASP A 125 -3.56 -12.74 -11.81
N ASN A 126 -4.73 -12.27 -12.25
CA ASN A 126 -5.85 -11.96 -11.37
C ASN A 126 -7.19 -11.99 -12.11
N ARG A 127 -8.22 -12.45 -11.42
CA ARG A 127 -9.62 -12.36 -11.87
C ARG A 127 -10.47 -11.80 -10.74
N LEU A 128 -11.61 -11.19 -11.07
CA LEU A 128 -12.50 -10.61 -10.07
C LEU A 128 -12.93 -11.68 -9.06
N GLY A 129 -12.61 -11.47 -7.79
CA GLY A 129 -12.93 -12.40 -6.72
C GLY A 129 -12.13 -13.70 -6.73
N MET A 130 -11.00 -13.73 -7.45
CA MET A 130 -10.15 -14.92 -7.59
C MET A 130 -9.53 -15.35 -6.27
N GLN A 131 -9.02 -14.39 -5.50
CA GLN A 131 -8.28 -14.67 -4.28
C GLN A 131 -8.92 -14.00 -3.07
N MET A 132 -9.33 -14.82 -2.10
CA MET A 132 -9.74 -14.35 -0.78
C MET A 132 -8.56 -14.40 0.19
N PHE A 133 -8.49 -13.40 1.07
CA PHE A 133 -7.50 -13.34 2.14
C PHE A 133 -8.03 -12.47 3.27
N ASP A 134 -7.85 -12.91 4.53
CA ASP A 134 -8.21 -12.15 5.73
C ASP A 134 -9.64 -11.58 5.72
N GLY A 135 -10.60 -12.40 5.27
CA GLY A 135 -12.01 -12.02 5.17
C GLY A 135 -12.37 -11.12 3.99
N GLY A 136 -11.41 -10.62 3.21
CA GLY A 136 -11.60 -9.83 1.99
C GLY A 136 -11.09 -10.52 0.71
N TYR A 137 -10.91 -9.73 -0.35
CA TYR A 137 -10.32 -10.15 -1.62
C TYR A 137 -9.03 -9.40 -1.89
N VAL A 138 -8.07 -10.07 -2.50
CA VAL A 138 -6.77 -9.49 -2.86
C VAL A 138 -6.39 -9.84 -4.29
N HIS A 139 -5.43 -9.13 -4.84
CA HIS A 139 -4.89 -9.43 -6.15
C HIS A 139 -4.02 -10.70 -6.11
N HIS A 140 -4.37 -11.70 -6.91
CA HIS A 140 -3.75 -13.03 -6.82
C HIS A 140 -2.25 -13.05 -7.16
N GLY A 141 -1.84 -12.47 -8.30
CA GLY A 141 -0.43 -12.41 -8.70
C GLY A 141 0.43 -11.63 -7.71
N LEU A 142 0.02 -10.42 -7.34
CA LEU A 142 0.70 -9.62 -6.32
C LEU A 142 0.84 -10.34 -4.98
N LEU A 143 -0.18 -11.12 -4.56
CA LEU A 143 -0.09 -11.94 -3.35
C LEU A 143 0.98 -13.02 -3.50
N LYS A 144 1.01 -13.75 -4.63
CA LYS A 144 2.05 -14.76 -4.89
C LYS A 144 3.46 -14.17 -4.83
N SER A 145 3.68 -13.01 -5.42
CA SER A 145 4.98 -12.33 -5.36
C SER A 145 5.34 -11.91 -3.94
N ALA A 146 4.38 -11.42 -3.15
CA ALA A 146 4.60 -11.08 -1.75
C ALA A 146 4.98 -12.30 -0.90
N VAL A 147 4.30 -13.44 -1.11
CA VAL A 147 4.61 -14.70 -0.44
C VAL A 147 6.01 -15.20 -0.84
N TRP A 148 6.34 -15.12 -2.13
CA TRP A 148 7.67 -15.49 -2.61
C TRP A 148 8.77 -14.65 -1.95
N LEU A 149 8.60 -13.32 -1.88
CA LEU A 149 9.57 -12.45 -1.18
C LEU A 149 9.71 -12.79 0.30
N LEU A 150 8.63 -13.17 0.97
CA LEU A 150 8.69 -13.60 2.37
C LEU A 150 9.44 -14.91 2.54
N ASN A 151 9.25 -15.88 1.64
CA ASN A 151 10.03 -17.12 1.65
C ASN A 151 11.53 -16.86 1.47
N GLU A 152 11.91 -15.93 0.59
CA GLU A 152 13.31 -15.62 0.33
C GLU A 152 13.95 -14.77 1.44
N GLU A 153 13.24 -13.75 1.94
CA GLU A 153 13.85 -12.68 2.73
C GLU A 153 13.43 -12.64 4.20
N SER A 154 12.46 -13.45 4.64
CA SER A 154 12.01 -13.42 6.04
C SER A 154 13.15 -13.67 7.04
N GLU A 155 14.04 -14.63 6.75
CA GLU A 155 15.21 -14.90 7.60
C GLU A 155 16.23 -13.76 7.57
N THR A 156 16.44 -13.11 6.42
CA THR A 156 17.31 -11.92 6.32
C THR A 156 16.75 -10.77 7.16
N LEU A 157 15.47 -10.47 7.00
CA LEU A 157 14.80 -9.40 7.74
C LEU A 157 14.79 -9.68 9.24
N LYS A 158 14.50 -10.93 9.65
CA LYS A 158 14.53 -11.35 11.04
C LYS A 158 15.92 -11.24 11.65
N ARG A 159 16.96 -11.72 10.95
CA ARG A 159 18.35 -11.65 11.43
C ARG A 159 18.78 -10.21 11.67
N VAL A 160 18.56 -9.33 10.70
CA VAL A 160 18.92 -7.89 10.82
C VAL A 160 18.12 -7.23 11.95
N TRP A 161 16.85 -7.61 12.10
CA TRP A 161 16.00 -7.14 13.19
C TRP A 161 16.55 -7.50 14.58
N GLU A 162 17.05 -8.73 14.73
CA GLU A 162 17.64 -9.20 15.97
C GLU A 162 19.02 -8.59 16.23
N GLU A 163 19.88 -8.50 15.21
CA GLU A 163 21.22 -7.90 15.28
C GLU A 163 21.20 -6.41 15.65
N THR A 164 20.15 -5.69 15.23
CA THR A 164 19.94 -4.28 15.59
C THR A 164 19.30 -4.09 16.97
N GLY A 165 19.23 -5.14 17.79
CA GLY A 165 18.68 -5.08 19.14
C GLY A 165 17.16 -4.93 19.18
N ARG A 166 16.45 -5.26 18.08
CA ARG A 166 14.99 -5.11 17.95
C ARG A 166 14.51 -3.67 18.14
N GLU A 167 15.37 -2.70 17.80
CA GLU A 167 15.07 -1.28 17.96
C GLU A 167 14.43 -0.64 16.73
N TYR A 168 14.84 -1.05 15.53
CA TYR A 168 14.55 -0.39 14.26
C TYR A 168 13.03 -0.40 13.90
N GLN A 169 12.63 0.13 12.75
CA GLN A 169 11.30 -0.14 12.18
C GLN A 169 11.44 -0.92 10.88
N LEU A 170 10.49 -1.81 10.59
CA LEU A 170 10.43 -2.48 9.29
C LEU A 170 9.54 -1.65 8.35
N ILE A 171 10.17 -1.10 7.31
CA ILE A 171 9.52 -0.28 6.30
C ILE A 171 9.47 -1.04 4.99
N LEU A 172 8.26 -1.36 4.52
CA LEU A 172 8.03 -1.90 3.18
C LEU A 172 7.65 -0.73 2.26
N ALA A 173 8.36 -0.55 1.16
CA ALA A 173 8.08 0.52 0.23
C ALA A 173 8.04 -0.03 -1.19
N GLY A 174 7.13 0.45 -2.02
CA GLY A 174 7.12 0.06 -3.41
C GLY A 174 6.43 1.05 -4.31
N HIS A 175 6.77 1.03 -5.59
CA HIS A 175 6.17 1.86 -6.62
C HIS A 175 5.32 1.03 -7.58
N SER A 176 4.16 1.55 -8.01
CA SER A 176 3.34 0.95 -9.07
C SER A 176 3.05 -0.54 -8.80
N LEU A 177 3.58 -1.47 -9.61
CA LEU A 177 3.52 -2.91 -9.37
C LEU A 177 4.07 -3.33 -7.99
N GLY A 178 5.27 -2.87 -7.64
CA GLY A 178 5.94 -3.17 -6.38
C GLY A 178 5.21 -2.63 -5.15
N SER A 179 4.43 -1.57 -5.29
CA SER A 179 3.60 -1.03 -4.19
C SER A 179 2.52 -2.03 -3.75
N GLY A 180 1.94 -2.77 -4.69
CA GLY A 180 0.92 -3.75 -4.44
C GLY A 180 1.50 -5.00 -3.78
N VAL A 181 2.70 -5.41 -4.22
CA VAL A 181 3.49 -6.47 -3.57
C VAL A 181 3.84 -6.07 -2.13
N ALA A 182 4.42 -4.88 -1.91
CA ALA A 182 4.76 -4.37 -0.58
C ALA A 182 3.53 -4.31 0.35
N SER A 183 2.38 -3.87 -0.18
CA SER A 183 1.14 -3.77 0.58
C SER A 183 0.64 -5.14 1.03
N LEU A 184 0.60 -6.14 0.13
CA LEU A 184 0.14 -7.49 0.48
C LEU A 184 1.15 -8.23 1.36
N MET A 185 2.45 -7.99 1.17
CA MET A 185 3.50 -8.45 2.08
C MET A 185 3.30 -7.90 3.49
N THR A 186 2.94 -6.61 3.61
CA THR A 186 2.63 -5.98 4.89
C THR A 186 1.46 -6.66 5.59
N VAL A 187 0.37 -6.91 4.85
CA VAL A 187 -0.82 -7.60 5.37
C VAL A 187 -0.47 -9.01 5.88
N LEU A 188 0.37 -9.76 5.16
CA LEU A 188 0.86 -11.07 5.61
C LEU A 188 1.69 -10.95 6.90
N LEU A 189 2.62 -10.00 6.95
CA LEU A 189 3.51 -9.82 8.10
C LEU A 189 2.78 -9.42 9.38
N VAL A 190 1.86 -8.47 9.30
CA VAL A 190 1.15 -7.98 10.51
C VAL A 190 0.21 -9.04 11.10
N ASN A 191 -0.25 -10.00 10.28
CA ASN A 191 -1.09 -11.12 10.72
C ASN A 191 -0.27 -12.30 11.26
N HIS A 192 1.00 -12.42 10.88
CA HIS A 192 1.87 -13.56 11.21
C HIS A 192 3.24 -13.10 11.71
N ARG A 193 3.20 -12.19 12.70
CA ARG A 193 4.40 -11.51 13.25
C ARG A 193 5.37 -12.48 13.91
N ASP A 194 4.86 -13.57 14.47
CA ASP A 194 5.62 -14.68 15.06
C ASP A 194 6.64 -15.27 14.07
N ARG A 195 6.30 -15.31 12.78
CA ARG A 195 7.18 -15.84 11.72
C ARG A 195 8.32 -14.91 11.34
N LEU A 196 8.29 -13.65 11.76
CA LEU A 196 9.35 -12.67 11.51
C LEU A 196 10.00 -12.19 12.82
N GLY A 197 10.17 -13.07 13.80
CA GLY A 197 10.80 -12.73 15.08
C GLY A 197 9.94 -11.87 16.01
N GLY A 198 8.64 -11.79 15.76
CA GLY A 198 7.68 -11.12 16.65
C GLY A 198 7.67 -9.59 16.53
N ILE A 199 8.04 -9.02 15.37
CA ILE A 199 8.09 -7.55 15.20
C ILE A 199 6.73 -6.93 15.58
N PRO A 200 6.68 -5.99 16.53
CA PRO A 200 5.45 -5.31 16.90
C PRO A 200 4.76 -4.64 15.70
N ARG A 201 3.41 -4.72 15.63
CA ARG A 201 2.63 -4.12 14.51
C ARG A 201 2.93 -2.64 14.32
N ASN A 202 3.11 -1.89 15.41
CA ASN A 202 3.41 -0.46 15.38
C ASN A 202 4.80 -0.12 14.80
N LYS A 203 5.70 -1.11 14.67
CA LYS A 203 7.01 -0.98 14.03
C LYS A 203 7.01 -1.42 12.57
N ILE A 204 5.87 -1.85 12.03
CA ILE A 204 5.72 -2.24 10.62
C ILE A 204 4.95 -1.14 9.90
N ARG A 205 5.53 -0.60 8.83
CA ARG A 205 4.91 0.43 7.99
C ARG A 205 5.08 0.09 6.52
N CYS A 206 4.07 0.46 5.73
CA CYS A 206 4.11 0.34 4.28
C CYS A 206 3.89 1.68 3.62
N TYR A 207 4.71 2.00 2.61
CA TYR A 207 4.54 3.18 1.75
C TYR A 207 4.37 2.72 0.30
N ALA A 208 3.12 2.75 -0.15
CA ALA A 208 2.71 2.31 -1.47
C ALA A 208 2.62 3.53 -2.41
N LEU A 209 3.68 3.77 -3.19
CA LEU A 209 3.76 4.90 -4.13
C LEU A 209 3.05 4.57 -5.44
N ALA A 210 2.13 5.42 -5.89
CA ALA A 210 1.32 5.23 -7.09
C ALA A 210 0.67 3.84 -7.18
N PRO A 211 -0.15 3.44 -6.20
CA PRO A 211 -0.44 2.03 -6.01
C PRO A 211 -1.41 1.41 -7.01
N ALA A 212 -1.12 0.16 -7.37
CA ALA A 212 -2.10 -0.71 -7.99
C ALA A 212 -3.22 -1.07 -6.99
N ARG A 213 -4.44 -1.24 -7.50
CA ARG A 213 -5.55 -1.73 -6.70
C ARG A 213 -5.32 -3.19 -6.33
N CYS A 214 -5.00 -3.47 -5.07
CA CYS A 214 -4.54 -4.80 -4.65
C CYS A 214 -5.41 -5.48 -3.60
N MET A 215 -6.37 -4.79 -2.97
CA MET A 215 -7.20 -5.38 -1.90
C MET A 215 -8.62 -4.80 -1.85
N SER A 216 -9.57 -5.55 -1.31
CA SER A 216 -10.96 -5.11 -1.14
C SER A 216 -11.07 -3.99 -0.10
N LEU A 217 -12.20 -3.26 -0.14
CA LEU A 217 -12.39 -2.04 0.66
C LEU A 217 -12.31 -2.30 2.16
N ASN A 218 -12.86 -3.42 2.64
CA ASN A 218 -12.76 -3.81 4.05
C ASN A 218 -11.29 -3.96 4.49
N LEU A 219 -10.43 -4.53 3.64
CA LEU A 219 -8.99 -4.67 3.92
C LEU A 219 -8.27 -3.31 3.86
N ALA A 220 -8.57 -2.49 2.84
CA ALA A 220 -7.98 -1.17 2.71
C ALA A 220 -8.24 -0.30 3.96
N VAL A 221 -9.44 -0.37 4.53
CA VAL A 221 -9.77 0.33 5.79
C VAL A 221 -9.14 -0.38 7.00
N LYS A 222 -9.18 -1.72 7.06
CA LYS A 222 -8.60 -2.50 8.17
C LYS A 222 -7.10 -2.23 8.38
N TYR A 223 -6.35 -2.06 7.29
CA TYR A 223 -4.89 -1.85 7.32
C TYR A 223 -4.44 -0.40 7.16
N ALA A 224 -5.36 0.57 7.27
CA ALA A 224 -5.06 1.99 7.10
C ALA A 224 -4.17 2.59 8.21
N ASP A 225 -3.91 1.86 9.30
CA ASP A 225 -2.98 2.19 10.37
C ASP A 225 -1.51 1.86 10.03
N VAL A 226 -1.28 0.95 9.08
CA VAL A 226 0.06 0.46 8.71
C VAL A 226 0.41 0.71 7.24
N ILE A 227 -0.58 0.81 6.34
CA ILE A 227 -0.37 1.06 4.90
C ILE A 227 -0.73 2.50 4.54
N HIS A 228 0.24 3.18 3.92
CA HIS A 228 0.13 4.55 3.43
C HIS A 228 0.29 4.55 1.91
N SER A 229 -0.77 4.91 1.19
CA SER A 229 -0.78 5.07 -0.26
C SER A 229 -0.47 6.51 -0.64
N ILE A 230 0.55 6.74 -1.47
CA ILE A 230 0.93 8.07 -1.95
C ILE A 230 0.52 8.17 -3.41
N VAL A 231 -0.24 9.21 -3.73
CA VAL A 231 -0.69 9.47 -5.10
C VAL A 231 -0.37 10.90 -5.50
N LEU A 232 0.21 11.07 -6.67
CA LEU A 232 0.42 12.37 -7.28
C LEU A 232 -0.76 12.65 -8.23
N GLN A 233 -1.50 13.71 -7.92
CA GLN A 233 -2.48 14.33 -8.79
C GLN A 233 -3.42 13.40 -9.60
N ASP A 234 -3.23 13.35 -10.92
CA ASP A 234 -4.12 12.69 -11.87
C ASP A 234 -3.67 11.25 -12.17
N ASP A 235 -2.75 10.70 -11.38
CA ASP A 235 -2.25 9.33 -11.54
C ASP A 235 -3.41 8.33 -11.73
N PHE A 236 -3.38 7.66 -12.87
CA PHE A 236 -4.46 6.82 -13.35
C PHE A 236 -4.54 5.49 -12.59
N LEU A 237 -3.43 4.97 -12.06
CA LEU A 237 -3.37 3.58 -11.60
C LEU A 237 -4.26 3.32 -10.37
N PRO A 238 -4.23 4.16 -9.31
CA PRO A 238 -5.13 4.03 -8.16
C PRO A 238 -6.62 4.21 -8.54
N ARG A 239 -6.88 4.88 -9.67
CA ARG A 239 -8.20 5.29 -10.16
C ARG A 239 -8.80 4.30 -11.16
N THR A 240 -8.02 3.38 -11.72
CA THR A 240 -8.51 2.51 -12.80
C THR A 240 -8.88 1.13 -12.29
N GLY A 241 -10.11 0.69 -12.61
CA GLY A 241 -10.60 -0.66 -12.29
C GLY A 241 -10.58 -1.60 -13.51
N THR A 242 -10.19 -1.06 -14.65
CA THR A 242 -10.04 -1.79 -15.90
C THR A 242 -8.83 -2.70 -15.80
N PRO A 243 -8.90 -3.93 -16.34
CA PRO A 243 -7.74 -4.80 -16.48
C PRO A 243 -6.57 -4.02 -17.07
N LEU A 244 -5.44 -4.07 -16.39
CA LEU A 244 -4.24 -3.32 -16.77
C LEU A 244 -3.71 -3.75 -18.14
N GLU A 245 -4.06 -4.96 -18.55
CA GLU A 245 -3.88 -5.51 -19.89
C GLU A 245 -4.35 -4.58 -21.01
N ASP A 246 -5.55 -4.02 -20.85
CA ASP A 246 -6.13 -3.14 -21.87
C ASP A 246 -5.38 -1.81 -21.91
N ILE A 247 -4.92 -1.32 -20.75
CA ILE A 247 -4.17 -0.06 -20.59
C ILE A 247 -2.80 -0.17 -21.26
N PHE A 248 -2.06 -1.25 -20.97
CA PHE A 248 -0.71 -1.46 -21.49
C PHE A 248 -0.71 -1.88 -22.98
N LYS A 249 -1.72 -2.62 -23.45
CA LYS A 249 -1.86 -2.92 -24.89
C LYS A 249 -2.31 -1.69 -25.70
N SER A 250 -3.00 -0.74 -25.05
CA SER A 250 -3.54 0.45 -25.72
C SER A 250 -2.67 1.69 -25.57
N ILE A 251 -1.36 1.58 -25.30
CA ILE A 251 -0.47 2.76 -25.11
C ILE A 251 -0.63 3.81 -26.24
N PHE A 252 -0.85 3.39 -27.49
CA PHE A 252 -1.07 4.28 -28.64
C PHE A 252 -2.48 4.90 -28.76
N CYS A 253 -3.47 4.44 -27.98
CA CYS A 253 -4.81 5.04 -27.87
C CYS A 253 -5.27 5.13 -26.40
N LEU A 254 -4.33 5.27 -25.46
CA LEU A 254 -4.64 5.32 -24.04
C LEU A 254 -5.67 6.42 -23.70
N PRO A 255 -5.59 7.63 -24.29
CA PRO A 255 -6.65 8.63 -24.14
C PRO A 255 -8.03 8.13 -24.59
N CYS A 256 -8.11 7.37 -25.67
CA CYS A 256 -9.34 6.78 -26.20
C CYS A 256 -9.89 5.71 -25.25
N LEU A 257 -9.03 4.84 -24.74
CA LEU A 257 -9.41 3.79 -23.79
C LEU A 257 -9.90 4.42 -22.49
N ILE A 258 -9.16 5.38 -21.93
CA ILE A 258 -9.55 6.11 -20.72
C ILE A 258 -10.90 6.79 -20.96
N PHE A 259 -11.14 7.40 -22.13
CA PHE A 259 -12.44 7.98 -22.49
C PHE A 259 -13.57 6.93 -22.51
N LEU A 260 -13.36 5.77 -23.13
CA LEU A 260 -14.36 4.68 -23.16
C LEU A 260 -14.63 4.10 -21.76
N VAL A 261 -13.60 3.95 -20.94
CA VAL A 261 -13.74 3.50 -19.55
C VAL A 261 -14.46 4.56 -18.72
N CYS A 262 -14.16 5.85 -18.89
CA CYS A 262 -14.86 6.96 -18.24
C CYS A 262 -16.36 6.96 -18.56
N LEU A 263 -16.71 6.70 -19.82
CA LEU A 263 -18.09 6.50 -20.27
C LEU A 263 -18.73 5.33 -19.54
N ARG A 264 -18.11 4.14 -19.57
CA ARG A 264 -18.64 2.96 -18.89
C ARG A 264 -18.83 3.19 -17.39
N ASP A 265 -17.83 3.72 -16.71
CA ASP A 265 -17.79 3.87 -15.25
C ASP A 265 -18.75 4.96 -14.74
N THR A 266 -19.21 5.84 -15.62
CA THR A 266 -20.29 6.80 -15.35
C THR A 266 -21.64 6.13 -15.13
N PHE A 267 -21.93 5.08 -15.90
CA PHE A 267 -23.22 4.42 -15.84
C PHE A 267 -23.32 3.40 -14.70
N ILE A 268 -22.26 3.26 -13.89
CA ILE A 268 -22.24 2.38 -12.72
C ILE A 268 -22.42 3.22 -11.45
N PRO A 269 -23.56 3.13 -10.75
CA PRO A 269 -23.79 3.85 -9.50
C PRO A 269 -22.76 3.50 -8.43
N GLU A 270 -22.33 4.48 -7.63
CA GLU A 270 -21.36 4.27 -6.54
C GLU A 270 -21.84 3.25 -5.51
N GLY A 271 -23.13 3.27 -5.15
CA GLY A 271 -23.70 2.27 -4.24
C GLY A 271 -23.57 0.84 -4.78
N ARG A 272 -23.61 0.63 -6.10
CA ARG A 272 -23.39 -0.68 -6.72
C ARG A 272 -21.93 -1.09 -6.66
N LYS A 273 -21.02 -0.12 -6.81
CA LYS A 273 -19.57 -0.30 -6.72
C LYS A 273 -19.13 -0.70 -5.31
N LEU A 274 -19.67 -0.05 -4.27
CA LEU A 274 -19.34 -0.32 -2.87
C LEU A 274 -19.86 -1.68 -2.37
N LYS A 275 -20.98 -2.15 -2.93
CA LYS A 275 -21.60 -3.42 -2.57
C LYS A 275 -20.94 -4.65 -3.17
N ASP A 276 -20.03 -4.52 -4.15
CA ASP A 276 -19.28 -5.68 -4.67
C ASP A 276 -18.01 -5.93 -3.83
N PRO A 277 -17.98 -6.97 -2.98
CA PRO A 277 -16.84 -7.22 -2.10
C PRO A 277 -15.57 -7.62 -2.87
N ARG A 278 -15.72 -8.08 -4.12
CA ARG A 278 -14.61 -8.59 -4.94
C ARG A 278 -13.80 -7.48 -5.59
N ARG A 279 -14.32 -6.25 -5.59
CA ARG A 279 -13.65 -5.11 -6.21
C ARG A 279 -12.44 -4.71 -5.37
N LEU A 280 -11.31 -4.53 -6.04
CA LEU A 280 -10.06 -4.14 -5.41
C LEU A 280 -9.89 -2.62 -5.45
N TYR A 281 -9.13 -2.09 -4.50
CA TYR A 281 -8.89 -0.68 -4.25
C TYR A 281 -7.43 -0.42 -3.87
N ALA A 282 -7.04 0.86 -3.91
CA ALA A 282 -5.77 1.30 -3.35
C ALA A 282 -5.76 1.00 -1.84
N PRO A 283 -4.62 0.52 -1.30
CA PRO A 283 -4.57 0.03 0.07
C PRO A 283 -4.39 1.15 1.09
N GLY A 284 -5.01 1.01 2.27
CA GLY A 284 -4.69 1.83 3.43
C GLY A 284 -5.12 3.31 3.36
N ARG A 285 -4.45 4.12 4.19
CA ARG A 285 -4.63 5.59 4.24
C ARG A 285 -3.99 6.23 3.02
N MET A 286 -4.67 7.18 2.40
CA MET A 286 -4.17 7.87 1.21
C MET A 286 -3.55 9.23 1.56
N TYR A 287 -2.46 9.57 0.86
CA TYR A 287 -1.81 10.87 0.80
C TYR A 287 -1.83 11.32 -0.65
N HIS A 288 -2.50 12.42 -0.92
CA HIS A 288 -2.67 12.95 -2.25
C HIS A 288 -1.88 14.27 -2.37
N ILE A 289 -0.90 14.28 -3.27
CA ILE A 289 -0.08 15.45 -3.60
C ILE A 289 -0.78 16.22 -4.71
N VAL A 290 -1.19 17.45 -4.41
CA VAL A 290 -1.93 18.32 -5.33
C VAL A 290 -1.05 19.48 -5.76
N GLU A 291 -0.63 19.50 -7.04
CA GLU A 291 0.17 20.60 -7.62
C GLU A 291 -0.58 21.38 -8.74
N ARG A 292 -1.82 20.98 -9.12
CA ARG A 292 -2.61 21.56 -10.22
C ARG A 292 -4.11 21.59 -9.86
N LYS A 293 -4.80 22.63 -10.33
CA LYS A 293 -6.24 22.89 -10.11
C LYS A 293 -6.89 23.28 -11.44
N PHE A 294 -8.16 22.97 -11.64
CA PHE A 294 -8.89 23.27 -12.87
C PHE A 294 -8.84 24.77 -13.24
N CYS A 295 -8.75 25.07 -14.55
CA CYS A 295 -8.73 26.44 -15.11
C CYS A 295 -7.60 27.38 -14.64
N ARG A 296 -6.51 26.87 -14.05
CA ARG A 296 -5.32 27.67 -13.73
C ARG A 296 -4.12 27.23 -14.56
N CYS A 297 -3.45 28.18 -15.20
CA CYS A 297 -2.22 27.93 -15.95
C CYS A 297 -1.03 27.81 -14.98
N GLY A 298 -0.35 26.65 -14.97
CA GLY A 298 0.89 26.42 -14.22
C GLY A 298 0.77 25.44 -13.06
N ARG A 299 1.94 25.02 -12.53
CA ARG A 299 2.04 24.23 -11.29
C ARG A 299 2.10 25.19 -10.10
N PHE A 300 1.37 24.90 -9.03
CA PHE A 300 1.42 25.68 -7.79
C PHE A 300 2.17 24.90 -6.70
N PRO A 301 2.55 25.57 -5.58
CA PRO A 301 3.24 24.91 -4.48
C PRO A 301 2.46 23.67 -4.01
N PRO A 302 3.04 22.45 -4.06
CA PRO A 302 2.29 21.23 -3.83
C PRO A 302 1.68 21.17 -2.43
N GLU A 303 0.38 20.89 -2.36
CA GLU A 303 -0.36 20.65 -1.11
C GLU A 303 -0.54 19.14 -0.91
N VAL A 304 -0.22 18.61 0.27
CA VAL A 304 -0.49 17.19 0.57
C VAL A 304 -1.72 17.08 1.45
N ARG A 305 -2.68 16.25 1.02
CA ARG A 305 -3.92 15.98 1.74
C ARG A 305 -4.02 14.51 2.10
N THR A 306 -4.61 14.18 3.24
CA THR A 306 -4.69 12.79 3.72
C THR A 306 -6.06 12.42 4.24
N ALA A 307 -6.51 11.20 3.93
CA ALA A 307 -7.73 10.62 4.47
C ALA A 307 -7.72 9.09 4.36
N ILE A 308 -8.71 8.45 4.98
CA ILE A 308 -9.05 7.04 4.75
C ILE A 308 -10.39 7.04 3.98
N PRO A 309 -10.36 6.98 2.64
CA PRO A 309 -11.56 7.15 1.84
C PRO A 309 -12.44 5.90 1.91
N VAL A 310 -13.66 6.03 2.46
CA VAL A 310 -14.66 4.96 2.55
C VAL A 310 -15.78 5.15 1.51
N ASP A 311 -16.32 6.36 1.42
CA ASP A 311 -17.30 6.86 0.45
C ASP A 311 -16.70 8.04 -0.36
N GLY A 312 -17.31 8.38 -1.51
CA GLY A 312 -16.84 9.50 -2.36
C GLY A 312 -15.37 9.39 -2.75
N ARG A 313 -14.92 8.20 -3.15
CA ARG A 313 -13.51 7.83 -3.16
C ARG A 313 -12.75 8.33 -4.38
N PHE A 314 -11.42 8.28 -4.24
CA PHE A 314 -10.36 8.49 -5.23
C PHE A 314 -10.41 7.50 -6.42
N GLU A 315 -11.56 7.39 -7.07
CA GLU A 315 -11.87 6.42 -8.12
C GLU A 315 -12.35 7.07 -9.41
N HIS A 316 -12.57 8.38 -9.41
CA HIS A 316 -12.90 9.09 -10.63
C HIS A 316 -11.66 9.11 -11.50
N ILE A 317 -11.77 8.44 -12.65
CA ILE A 317 -10.73 8.48 -13.67
C ILE A 317 -10.68 9.91 -14.21
N VAL A 318 -9.49 10.51 -14.15
CA VAL A 318 -9.22 11.85 -14.61
C VAL A 318 -8.70 11.78 -16.04
N LEU A 319 -9.35 12.50 -16.96
CA LEU A 319 -8.90 12.62 -18.35
C LEU A 319 -7.79 13.68 -18.41
N SER A 320 -6.57 13.30 -18.07
CA SER A 320 -5.39 14.19 -18.05
C SER A 320 -4.31 13.69 -18.98
N CYS A 321 -3.69 14.59 -19.74
CA CYS A 321 -2.48 14.29 -20.52
C CYS A 321 -1.26 14.01 -19.64
N ASN A 322 -1.32 14.36 -18.36
CA ASN A 322 -0.25 14.17 -17.39
C ASN A 322 -0.38 12.87 -16.58
N ALA A 323 -1.47 12.10 -16.75
CA ALA A 323 -1.77 10.95 -15.90
C ALA A 323 -0.62 9.92 -15.84
N THR A 324 0.04 9.66 -16.97
CA THR A 324 1.21 8.76 -17.03
C THR A 324 2.46 9.39 -16.40
N SER A 325 2.65 10.70 -16.53
CA SER A 325 3.78 11.40 -15.91
C SER A 325 3.62 11.44 -14.40
N ASP A 326 2.41 11.70 -13.89
CA ASP A 326 2.11 11.70 -12.46
C ASP A 326 2.30 10.32 -11.81
N HIS A 327 2.14 9.25 -12.60
CA HIS A 327 2.43 7.88 -12.18
C HIS A 327 3.94 7.62 -11.97
N GLY A 328 4.81 8.42 -12.60
CA GLY A 328 6.26 8.23 -12.55
C GLY A 328 6.85 8.58 -11.18
N ILE A 329 7.61 7.64 -10.60
CA ILE A 329 8.22 7.83 -9.27
C ILE A 329 9.12 9.06 -9.18
N ILE A 330 9.79 9.46 -10.27
CA ILE A 330 10.63 10.66 -10.30
C ILE A 330 9.81 11.94 -10.06
N TRP A 331 8.59 12.00 -10.57
CA TRP A 331 7.70 13.14 -10.34
C TRP A 331 7.12 13.13 -8.93
N ILE A 332 6.76 11.95 -8.42
CA ILE A 332 6.35 11.78 -7.02
C ILE A 332 7.47 12.25 -6.09
N GLN A 333 8.73 11.87 -6.36
CA GLN A 333 9.89 12.31 -5.58
C GLN A 333 10.05 13.83 -5.62
N LYS A 334 10.02 14.44 -6.80
CA LYS A 334 10.21 15.89 -6.95
C LYS A 334 9.12 16.69 -6.26
N GLU A 335 7.85 16.34 -6.46
CA GLU A 335 6.74 17.10 -5.85
C GLU A 335 6.58 16.81 -4.36
N SER A 336 6.93 15.59 -3.89
CA SER A 336 6.96 15.31 -2.46
C SER A 336 8.08 16.05 -1.73
N GLU A 337 9.27 16.20 -2.33
CA GLU A 337 10.36 16.98 -1.75
C GLU A 337 9.97 18.45 -1.60
N LYS A 338 9.47 19.08 -2.67
CA LYS A 338 8.97 20.47 -2.61
C LYS A 338 7.88 20.65 -1.56
N ALA A 339 6.94 19.71 -1.48
CA ALA A 339 5.87 19.77 -0.48
C ALA A 339 6.44 19.72 0.94
N LEU A 340 7.45 18.88 1.17
CA LEU A 340 8.10 18.74 2.46
C LEU A 340 8.88 20.00 2.86
N GLU A 341 9.56 20.64 1.90
CA GLU A 341 10.24 21.93 2.09
C GLU A 341 9.24 23.02 2.51
N ILE A 342 8.12 23.17 1.79
CA ILE A 342 7.07 24.13 2.11
C ILE A 342 6.46 23.85 3.50
N MET A 343 6.21 22.58 3.82
CA MET A 343 5.71 22.19 5.14
C MET A 343 6.71 22.54 6.26
N ARG A 344 8.01 22.43 6.00
CA ARG A 344 9.07 22.79 6.95
C ARG A 344 9.12 24.29 7.19
N GLU A 345 9.04 25.09 6.13
CA GLU A 345 8.98 26.56 6.21
C GLU A 345 7.78 27.01 7.03
N ASN A 346 6.57 26.52 6.69
CA ASN A 346 5.34 26.82 7.43
C ASN A 346 5.42 26.38 8.90
N LYS A 347 6.02 25.21 9.17
CA LYS A 347 6.21 24.71 10.54
C LYS A 347 7.11 25.66 11.34
N SER A 348 8.18 26.19 10.73
CA SER A 348 9.14 27.07 11.39
C SER A 348 8.55 28.43 11.79
N GLU A 349 7.59 28.95 11.02
CA GLU A 349 6.89 30.20 11.31
C GLU A 349 5.86 30.09 12.44
N THR A 350 5.35 28.88 12.70
CA THR A 350 4.16 28.66 13.56
C THR A 350 4.49 28.06 14.94
N ILE A 351 5.77 27.93 15.32
CA ILE A 351 6.17 27.24 16.56
C ILE A 351 5.85 28.07 17.81
N THR A 352 4.71 27.80 18.45
CA THR A 352 4.36 28.28 19.80
C THR A 352 4.17 27.14 20.82
N VAL A 353 4.06 25.89 20.35
CA VAL A 353 3.80 24.69 21.17
C VAL A 353 4.95 23.66 21.01
N PRO A 354 5.35 22.94 22.07
CA PRO A 354 6.41 21.93 22.00
C PRO A 354 6.15 20.83 20.94
N PRO A 355 7.13 20.47 20.10
CA PRO A 355 6.96 19.49 19.02
C PRO A 355 6.50 18.09 19.48
N LYS A 356 6.86 17.68 20.69
CA LYS A 356 6.45 16.38 21.25
C LYS A 356 4.94 16.31 21.50
N ILE A 357 4.33 17.42 21.94
CA ILE A 357 2.89 17.49 22.24
C ILE A 357 2.10 17.44 20.93
N GLN A 358 2.52 18.21 19.91
CA GLN A 358 1.91 18.19 18.58
C GLN A 358 1.93 16.79 17.94
N LYS A 359 3.05 16.06 18.08
CA LYS A 359 3.15 14.67 17.58
C LYS A 359 2.17 13.73 18.27
N LEU A 360 2.05 13.81 19.59
CA LEU A 360 1.13 12.96 20.35
C LEU A 360 -0.34 13.25 19.99
N GLU A 361 -0.73 14.52 19.91
CA GLU A 361 -2.07 14.94 19.52
C GLU A 361 -2.42 14.47 18.09
N ARG A 362 -1.45 14.54 17.17
CA ARG A 362 -1.65 14.04 15.80
C ARG A 362 -1.84 12.52 15.78
N LEU A 363 -1.05 11.75 16.53
CA LEU A 363 -1.22 10.29 16.62
C LEU A 363 -2.61 9.91 17.13
N GLN A 364 -3.09 10.57 18.19
CA GLN A 364 -4.45 10.35 18.69
C GLN A 364 -5.52 10.71 17.64
N THR A 365 -5.27 11.74 16.82
CA THR A 365 -6.17 12.14 15.75
C THR A 365 -6.19 11.09 14.62
N ILE A 366 -5.04 10.52 14.25
CA ILE A 366 -4.94 9.44 13.26
C ILE A 366 -5.73 8.20 13.72
N GLU A 367 -5.61 7.81 14.98
CA GLU A 367 -6.35 6.69 15.56
C GLU A 367 -7.88 6.94 15.54
N LYS A 368 -8.30 8.17 15.88
CA LYS A 368 -9.71 8.58 15.80
C LYS A 368 -10.24 8.54 14.36
N GLU A 369 -9.47 9.05 13.39
CA GLU A 369 -9.81 9.01 11.97
C GLU A 369 -9.96 7.56 11.47
N HIS A 370 -9.06 6.66 11.90
CA HIS A 370 -9.13 5.24 11.54
C HIS A 370 -10.37 4.56 12.13
N LYS A 371 -10.65 4.79 13.41
CA LYS A 371 -11.86 4.28 14.07
C LYS A 371 -13.13 4.80 13.38
N ALA A 372 -13.17 6.08 13.02
CA ALA A 372 -14.28 6.68 12.30
C ALA A 372 -14.46 6.05 10.90
N ALA A 373 -13.36 5.77 10.19
CA ALA A 373 -13.41 5.09 8.90
C ALA A 373 -13.95 3.65 9.02
N LEU A 374 -13.54 2.90 10.05
CA LEU A 374 -14.07 1.55 10.34
C LEU A 374 -15.58 1.60 10.65
N GLN A 375 -16.03 2.54 11.49
CA GLN A 375 -17.44 2.73 11.79
C GLN A 375 -18.25 3.13 10.55
N LYS A 376 -17.72 4.03 9.74
CA LYS A 376 -18.34 4.44 8.48
C LYS A 376 -18.44 3.26 7.52
N ALA A 377 -17.40 2.43 7.46
CA ALA A 377 -17.40 1.25 6.61
C ALA A 377 -18.47 0.23 7.03
N ALA A 378 -18.64 0.03 8.34
CA ALA A 378 -19.73 -0.77 8.90
C ALA A 378 -21.12 -0.17 8.57
N SER A 379 -21.28 1.15 8.66
CA SER A 379 -22.56 1.82 8.38
C SER A 379 -23.02 1.75 6.91
N LEU A 380 -22.07 1.52 5.99
CA LEU A 380 -22.34 1.38 4.55
C LEU A 380 -22.57 -0.09 4.13
N ASP A 381 -22.74 -0.98 5.10
CA ASP A 381 -22.89 -2.44 4.91
C ASP A 381 -21.79 -3.03 4.01
N ILE A 382 -20.56 -2.51 4.14
CA ILE A 382 -19.43 -3.08 3.40
C ILE A 382 -19.24 -4.52 3.91
N PRO A 383 -19.30 -5.53 3.04
CA PRO A 383 -19.28 -6.92 3.47
C PRO A 383 -18.07 -7.20 4.36
N ARG A 384 -18.34 -7.72 5.57
CA ARG A 384 -17.34 -8.17 6.56
C ARG A 384 -16.43 -7.07 7.14
N ALA A 385 -16.83 -5.79 7.06
CA ALA A 385 -16.13 -4.69 7.72
C ALA A 385 -16.37 -4.63 9.26
N GLY A 386 -17.18 -5.54 9.82
CA GLY A 386 -17.70 -5.46 11.19
C GLY A 386 -17.47 -6.67 12.09
N GLU A 387 -16.53 -7.59 11.79
CA GLU A 387 -16.13 -8.60 12.78
C GLU A 387 -14.90 -8.10 13.57
N PRO A 388 -15.08 -7.59 14.81
CA PRO A 388 -13.96 -7.32 15.70
C PRO A 388 -13.35 -8.66 16.14
N ILE A 389 -12.03 -8.81 15.99
CA ILE A 389 -11.28 -9.83 16.73
C ILE A 389 -10.95 -9.21 18.07
N GLU A 390 -11.57 -9.72 19.14
CA GLU A 390 -11.21 -9.39 20.51
C GLU A 390 -9.73 -9.74 20.72
N ILE A 391 -8.92 -8.72 21.00
CA ILE A 391 -7.54 -8.91 21.46
C ILE A 391 -7.66 -8.99 22.98
N GLU A 392 -7.75 -10.21 23.52
CA GLU A 392 -7.51 -10.44 24.94
C GLU A 392 -6.04 -10.18 25.22
N ILE A 393 -5.79 -9.13 26.00
CA ILE A 393 -4.48 -8.85 26.59
C ILE A 393 -4.46 -9.66 27.89
N GLU A 394 -3.91 -10.87 27.88
CA GLU A 394 -3.53 -11.55 29.12
C GLU A 394 -2.19 -10.96 29.58
N GLU A 395 -2.27 -10.03 30.54
CA GLU A 395 -1.16 -9.69 31.42
C GLU A 395 -0.92 -10.88 32.35
N THR A 396 0.14 -11.66 32.13
CA THR A 396 0.62 -12.60 33.15
C THR A 396 1.78 -11.97 33.90
N GLU A 397 1.48 -11.57 35.12
CA GLU A 397 2.42 -11.11 36.13
C GLU A 397 3.48 -12.18 36.42
N THR A 398 4.66 -11.68 36.73
CA THR A 398 5.84 -12.47 37.08
C THR A 398 5.77 -12.86 38.55
N GLU A 399 5.83 -14.16 38.84
CA GLU A 399 6.26 -14.63 40.17
C GLU A 399 7.35 -15.70 40.03
N ALA A 400 8.42 -15.47 40.77
CA ALA A 400 9.59 -16.32 40.89
C ALA A 400 9.34 -17.46 41.88
N ALA A 401 9.88 -18.64 41.60
CA ALA A 401 10.19 -19.64 42.60
C ALA A 401 11.32 -20.58 42.11
N GLU A 402 12.12 -21.01 43.07
CA GLU A 402 13.49 -21.50 42.97
C GLU A 402 13.66 -22.96 42.52
N ALA A 403 14.86 -23.21 42.00
CA ALA A 403 15.68 -24.43 41.94
C ALA A 403 15.14 -25.77 42.50
N ASP A 404 15.31 -26.85 41.70
CA ASP A 404 16.21 -27.94 42.12
C ASP A 404 16.68 -28.86 40.97
N ASN A 405 17.83 -29.51 41.22
CA ASN A 405 18.71 -30.24 40.30
C ASN A 405 18.22 -31.61 39.75
N ALA A 406 18.80 -31.98 38.60
CA ALA A 406 19.55 -33.23 38.33
C ALA A 406 19.13 -34.08 37.09
N ASP A 407 20.10 -34.18 36.16
CA ASP A 407 20.48 -35.33 35.32
C ASP A 407 19.44 -36.10 34.48
N ARG A 408 19.57 -35.97 33.14
CA ARG A 408 20.23 -37.01 32.31
C ARG A 408 20.31 -36.61 30.83
N ALA A 409 21.53 -36.69 30.31
CA ALA A 409 21.86 -36.58 28.90
C ALA A 409 21.16 -37.65 28.03
N LYS A 410 20.62 -37.22 26.88
CA LYS A 410 20.55 -38.03 25.65
C LYS A 410 20.61 -37.12 24.44
N ALA A 411 21.71 -37.24 23.70
CA ALA A 411 21.95 -36.60 22.42
C ALA A 411 20.80 -36.87 21.43
N LYS A 412 20.39 -35.81 20.71
CA LYS A 412 19.59 -35.89 19.49
C LYS A 412 20.22 -34.98 18.43
N PRO A 413 20.13 -35.37 17.15
CA PRO A 413 20.99 -34.88 16.08
C PRO A 413 20.63 -33.44 15.68
N GLU A 414 21.62 -32.76 15.13
CA GLU A 414 21.57 -31.40 14.60
C GLU A 414 20.32 -31.15 13.75
N LEU A 415 19.49 -30.20 14.19
CA LEU A 415 18.39 -29.67 13.42
C LEU A 415 18.98 -28.67 12.41
N SER A 416 19.11 -29.09 11.15
CA SER A 416 19.28 -28.13 10.05
C SER A 416 18.09 -27.16 10.06
N SER A 417 18.37 -25.85 10.08
CA SER A 417 17.38 -24.77 10.13
C SER A 417 16.32 -24.91 9.03
N ARG A 418 15.13 -25.37 9.42
CA ARG A 418 13.93 -25.39 8.58
C ARG A 418 13.46 -23.94 8.43
N GLY A 419 13.70 -23.31 7.28
CA GLY A 419 13.22 -21.96 6.98
C GLY A 419 11.69 -21.86 7.09
N THR A 420 11.18 -20.68 7.43
CA THR A 420 9.74 -20.41 7.47
C THR A 420 9.10 -20.57 6.09
N ASN A 421 8.29 -21.62 5.92
CA ASN A 421 7.52 -21.83 4.69
C ASN A 421 6.21 -21.02 4.73
N TRP A 422 6.19 -19.89 4.03
CA TRP A 422 5.01 -19.03 3.89
C TRP A 422 4.00 -19.62 2.92
N ASP A 423 4.41 -20.46 1.95
CA ASP A 423 3.47 -21.12 1.03
C ASP A 423 2.51 -22.02 1.79
N GLU A 424 2.98 -22.80 2.77
CA GLU A 424 2.12 -23.65 3.61
C GLU A 424 1.06 -22.85 4.39
N LEU A 425 1.41 -21.65 4.85
CA LEU A 425 0.47 -20.78 5.55
C LEU A 425 -0.61 -20.29 4.60
N VAL A 426 -0.19 -19.87 3.42
CA VAL A 426 -1.10 -19.30 2.45
C VAL A 426 -1.97 -20.43 1.86
N GLU A 427 -1.43 -21.62 1.64
CA GLU A 427 -2.19 -22.84 1.28
C GLU A 427 -3.24 -23.21 2.34
N LYS A 428 -2.90 -23.16 3.63
CA LYS A 428 -3.86 -23.34 4.73
C LYS A 428 -4.96 -22.28 4.71
N LEU A 429 -4.62 -21.04 4.33
CA LEU A 429 -5.59 -19.95 4.15
C LEU A 429 -6.38 -20.05 2.83
N PHE A 430 -5.86 -20.77 1.84
CA PHE A 430 -6.46 -20.98 0.52
C PHE A 430 -7.44 -22.17 0.49
N GLN A 431 -7.37 -23.12 1.44
CA GLN A 431 -8.31 -24.24 1.49
C GLN A 431 -9.73 -23.78 1.85
N ARG A 432 -10.64 -23.89 0.87
CA ARG A 432 -12.08 -23.66 1.00
C ARG A 432 -12.70 -24.76 1.86
N SER A 433 -13.57 -24.40 2.82
CA SER A 433 -14.59 -25.35 3.27
C SER A 433 -15.71 -25.45 2.22
N GLU A 434 -16.29 -26.63 2.05
CA GLU A 434 -17.41 -26.87 1.11
C GLU A 434 -18.66 -25.99 1.38
N SER A 435 -18.71 -25.32 2.54
CA SER A 435 -19.81 -24.44 2.96
C SER A 435 -19.56 -22.94 2.75
N GLY A 436 -18.39 -22.53 2.25
CA GLY A 436 -18.07 -21.10 2.06
C GLY A 436 -17.85 -20.30 3.34
N LYS A 437 -17.80 -20.95 4.52
CA LYS A 437 -17.33 -20.37 5.79
C LYS A 437 -15.84 -20.68 6.02
N LEU A 438 -15.09 -19.68 6.47
CA LEU A 438 -13.71 -19.84 6.94
C LEU A 438 -13.70 -20.64 8.25
N ILE A 439 -12.83 -21.64 8.35
CA ILE A 439 -12.44 -22.25 9.63
C ILE A 439 -11.16 -21.53 10.06
N LEU A 440 -11.27 -20.69 11.09
CA LEU A 440 -10.10 -20.27 11.87
C LEU A 440 -9.68 -21.49 12.70
N ASN A 441 -8.60 -22.17 12.30
CA ASN A 441 -7.97 -23.13 13.19
C ASN A 441 -7.36 -22.35 14.35
N LYS A 442 -8.05 -22.31 15.49
CA LYS A 442 -7.40 -22.06 16.78
C LYS A 442 -6.30 -23.11 16.93
N GLU A 443 -5.08 -22.66 17.18
CA GLU A 443 -3.96 -23.53 17.50
C GLU A 443 -4.31 -24.39 18.71
N SER A 444 -4.46 -25.70 18.48
CA SER A 444 -4.49 -26.70 19.53
C SER A 444 -3.07 -27.16 19.81
N ASN A 445 -2.34 -26.40 20.65
CA ASN A 445 -1.22 -26.93 21.40
C ASN A 445 -1.61 -26.93 22.89
N THR A 446 -2.35 -27.96 23.27
CA THR A 446 -2.50 -28.34 24.68
C THR A 446 -2.10 -29.80 24.76
N PRO A 447 -1.02 -30.17 25.46
CA PRO A 447 -0.72 -31.57 25.71
C PRO A 447 -1.82 -32.13 26.61
N GLN A 448 -2.58 -33.10 26.12
CA GLN A 448 -3.47 -33.90 26.96
C GLN A 448 -2.61 -34.71 27.92
N ILE A 449 -2.74 -34.40 29.21
CA ILE A 449 -2.39 -35.29 30.30
C ILE A 449 -3.48 -36.37 30.36
N GLN A 450 -3.09 -37.62 30.15
CA GLN A 450 -3.67 -38.78 30.84
C GLN A 450 -2.56 -39.76 31.18
#